data_AF-A0A0G2FRM5-F1
#
_entry.id   AF-A0A0G2FRM5-F1
#
_cell.length_a   1.000
_cell.length_b   1.000
_cell.length_c   1.000
_cell.angle_alpha   90.00
_cell.angle_beta   90.00
_cell.angle_gamma   90.00
#
_symmetry.space_group_name_H-M   'P 1'
#
loop_
_entity.id
_entity.type
_entity.pdbx_description
1 polymer ?
#
loop_
_entity_poly.entity_id
_entity_poly.type
_entity_poly.pdbx_seq_one_letter_code
_entity_poly.pdbx_strand_id
1 'polypeptide(L)'
;MQLISLGKVAVIALATLASAHPGEHEEHNHEAELAKRHFQANARRSLKACSNRLESCDLNARAVARRAATVQKYSKRPVVRDTDTVLNTSHHSDLAVTPSTSESVLFSSNFTCVLNPEGETGPYYVKGEHIRSNLRESQPGVPVVIDGQFVDVETCEPIADLWWDVWNCNSTGVYSGLVATGNGNTNDESNLNATFLRGVQKSDSEGVVQFETMFPGHYSGRTTHIHMVAHLNVTVLPNNTVVGGTVAHIGQLFWDQDLIYEVEGTYPYNTNNITITTNAEDRVFSTETEDTTSDPVLEYVYLGDDLSHGLFAWVTIGVNRSATYSPNYNFIYTSSGGEAIDEVGTDTVN
;
A
#
# COMPACT_ATOMS: atom_id res chain seq x y z
N MET A 1 29.10 62.66 -37.31
CA MET A 1 27.89 63.19 -36.65
C MET A 1 26.83 62.10 -36.71
N GLN A 2 26.26 61.74 -35.56
CA GLN A 2 25.21 60.72 -35.30
C GLN A 2 25.68 59.25 -35.41
N LEU A 3 26.08 58.57 -34.32
CA LEU A 3 25.33 58.01 -33.18
C LEU A 3 24.24 57.01 -33.61
N ILE A 4 24.60 55.71 -33.63
CA ILE A 4 23.64 54.60 -33.58
C ILE A 4 23.87 53.88 -32.25
N SER A 5 22.83 53.90 -31.41
CA SER A 5 22.73 53.22 -30.13
C SER A 5 22.64 51.70 -30.35
N LEU A 6 23.60 50.93 -29.84
CA LEU A 6 23.48 49.48 -29.67
C LEU A 6 23.01 49.19 -28.25
N GLY A 7 21.69 49.01 -28.12
CA GLY A 7 21.05 48.46 -26.95
C GLY A 7 21.32 46.96 -26.80
N LYS A 8 21.59 46.56 -25.57
CA LYS A 8 21.91 45.21 -25.11
C LYS A 8 20.74 44.24 -25.34
N VAL A 9 21.00 43.05 -25.88
CA VAL A 9 20.35 41.80 -25.46
C VAL A 9 21.39 40.69 -25.55
N ALA A 10 21.96 40.32 -24.41
CA ALA A 10 22.69 39.06 -24.28
C ALA A 10 21.65 37.98 -24.01
N VAL A 11 21.36 37.14 -25.01
CA VAL A 11 20.61 35.89 -24.80
C VAL A 11 21.60 34.89 -24.21
N ILE A 12 21.66 34.83 -22.88
CA ILE A 12 22.27 33.68 -22.19
C ILE A 12 21.25 32.56 -22.31
N ALA A 13 21.44 31.68 -23.28
CA ALA A 13 20.78 30.39 -23.30
C ALA A 13 21.35 29.55 -22.14
N LEU A 14 20.70 29.61 -20.97
CA LEU A 14 20.83 28.54 -19.99
C LEU A 14 20.15 27.32 -20.59
N ALA A 15 20.92 26.48 -21.28
CA ALA A 15 20.60 25.08 -21.36
C ALA A 15 20.75 24.51 -19.95
N THR A 16 19.67 24.58 -19.16
CA THR A 16 19.51 23.69 -18.01
C THR A 16 19.38 22.29 -18.58
N LEU A 17 20.51 21.61 -18.68
CA LEU A 17 20.56 20.15 -18.61
C LEU A 17 20.00 19.78 -17.23
N ALA A 18 18.67 19.76 -17.12
CA ALA A 18 18.00 19.09 -16.02
C ALA A 18 18.23 17.60 -16.26
N SER A 19 19.11 17.04 -15.44
CA SER A 19 19.35 15.61 -15.36
C SER A 19 18.02 14.87 -15.37
N ALA A 20 17.84 13.99 -16.36
CA ALA A 20 16.93 12.86 -16.23
C ALA A 20 17.25 12.20 -14.88
N HIS A 21 16.25 11.92 -14.03
CA HIS A 21 16.44 11.07 -12.85
C HIS A 21 16.85 9.68 -13.36
N PRO A 22 18.14 9.31 -13.31
CA PRO A 22 18.64 8.08 -13.87
C PRO A 22 18.67 7.08 -12.72
N GLY A 23 17.52 6.56 -12.32
CA GLY A 23 17.43 5.63 -11.18
C GLY A 23 17.88 6.28 -9.88
N GLU A 24 16.96 6.50 -8.95
CA GLU A 24 17.35 6.66 -7.56
C GLU A 24 18.03 5.37 -7.10
N HIS A 25 19.36 5.37 -7.15
CA HIS A 25 20.15 4.76 -6.11
C HIS A 25 19.95 5.64 -4.89
N GLU A 26 18.95 5.34 -4.07
CA GLU A 26 19.01 5.75 -2.67
C GLU A 26 20.33 5.21 -2.12
N GLU A 27 21.18 6.11 -1.60
CA GLU A 27 22.38 5.68 -0.90
C GLU A 27 21.96 4.75 0.24
N HIS A 28 22.55 3.55 0.28
CA HIS A 28 22.31 2.56 1.33
C HIS A 28 22.44 3.22 2.73
N ASN A 29 21.29 3.52 3.35
CA ASN A 29 21.26 4.06 4.70
C ASN A 29 21.60 2.92 5.67
N HIS A 30 22.87 2.85 6.08
CA HIS A 30 23.37 1.82 6.97
C HIS A 30 22.63 1.79 8.32
N GLU A 31 22.12 2.93 8.80
CA GLU A 31 21.36 3.01 10.04
C GLU A 31 19.96 2.40 9.89
N ALA A 32 19.26 2.69 8.79
CA ALA A 32 18.00 2.03 8.43
C ALA A 32 18.18 0.51 8.26
N GLU A 33 19.26 0.08 7.62
CA GLU A 33 19.56 -1.35 7.45
C GLU A 33 19.84 -2.05 8.80
N LEU A 34 20.57 -1.40 9.71
CA LEU A 34 20.80 -1.92 11.06
C LEU A 34 19.51 -1.95 11.89
N ALA A 35 18.70 -0.89 11.83
CA ALA A 35 17.39 -0.82 12.49
C ALA A 35 16.45 -1.93 11.99
N LYS A 36 16.39 -2.13 10.67
CA LYS A 36 15.69 -3.23 10.01
C LYS A 36 16.17 -4.58 10.53
N ARG A 37 17.48 -4.85 10.53
CA ARG A 37 18.06 -6.12 11.04
C ARG A 37 17.75 -6.33 12.53
N HIS A 38 17.83 -5.28 13.34
CA HIS A 38 17.52 -5.35 14.78
C HIS A 38 16.04 -5.63 15.04
N PHE A 39 15.15 -4.92 14.36
CA PHE A 39 13.72 -5.20 14.41
C PHE A 39 13.44 -6.62 13.93
N GLN A 40 13.99 -7.07 12.81
CA GLN A 40 13.76 -8.43 12.31
C GLN A 40 14.20 -9.48 13.34
N ALA A 41 15.36 -9.32 13.97
CA ALA A 41 15.83 -10.23 15.00
C ALA A 41 14.93 -10.23 16.26
N ASN A 42 14.40 -9.07 16.63
CA ASN A 42 13.52 -8.90 17.77
C ASN A 42 12.10 -9.38 17.47
N ALA A 43 11.49 -8.89 16.39
CA ALA A 43 10.19 -9.31 15.89
C ALA A 43 10.15 -10.81 15.61
N ARG A 44 11.15 -11.43 14.98
CA ARG A 44 11.19 -12.89 14.80
C ARG A 44 11.17 -13.64 16.14
N ARG A 45 11.91 -13.15 17.13
CA ARG A 45 11.94 -13.75 18.47
C ARG A 45 10.62 -13.58 19.19
N SER A 46 10.06 -12.37 19.15
CA SER A 46 8.81 -12.02 19.81
C SER A 46 7.63 -12.71 19.14
N LEU A 47 7.53 -12.73 17.80
CA LEU A 47 6.54 -13.48 17.04
C LEU A 47 6.62 -14.98 17.28
N LYS A 48 7.83 -15.56 17.36
CA LYS A 48 7.96 -16.98 17.70
C LYS A 48 7.40 -17.23 19.11
N ALA A 49 7.57 -16.31 20.05
CA ALA A 49 6.91 -16.36 21.35
C ALA A 49 5.39 -16.10 21.27
N CYS A 50 4.95 -15.28 20.29
CA CYS A 50 3.54 -15.00 20.00
C CYS A 50 2.82 -16.11 19.25
N SER A 51 3.52 -17.00 18.55
CA SER A 51 2.93 -18.02 17.67
C SER A 51 1.82 -18.79 18.38
N ASN A 52 2.07 -19.31 19.59
CA ASN A 52 1.06 -20.01 20.39
C ASN A 52 -0.15 -19.15 20.81
N ARG A 53 -0.02 -17.82 20.88
CA ARG A 53 -1.09 -16.87 21.27
C ARG A 53 -1.85 -16.34 20.06
N LEU A 54 -1.19 -16.16 18.91
CA LEU A 54 -1.81 -15.81 17.64
C LEU A 54 -2.51 -17.03 17.02
N GLU A 55 -1.89 -18.21 17.13
CA GLU A 55 -2.51 -19.51 16.86
C GLU A 55 -3.50 -19.93 17.94
N SER A 56 -3.57 -19.21 19.09
CA SER A 56 -4.64 -19.49 20.04
C SER A 56 -5.96 -19.30 19.31
N CYS A 57 -6.80 -20.34 19.37
CA CYS A 57 -7.93 -20.58 18.48
C CYS A 57 -8.98 -19.46 18.41
N ASP A 58 -8.83 -18.36 19.15
CA ASP A 58 -9.81 -17.29 19.31
C ASP A 58 -9.53 -16.09 18.38
N LEU A 59 -8.31 -15.54 18.34
CA LEU A 59 -7.98 -14.42 17.44
C LEU A 59 -8.10 -14.80 15.96
N ASN A 60 -7.51 -15.95 15.60
CA ASN A 60 -7.62 -16.47 14.23
C ASN A 60 -9.08 -16.77 13.87
N ALA A 61 -9.83 -17.45 14.75
CA ALA A 61 -11.23 -17.76 14.47
C ALA A 61 -12.10 -16.50 14.32
N ARG A 62 -11.83 -15.44 15.08
CA ARG A 62 -12.52 -14.15 14.90
C ARG A 62 -12.13 -13.47 13.59
N ALA A 63 -10.85 -13.50 13.20
CA ALA A 63 -10.41 -12.99 11.90
C ALA A 63 -11.05 -13.74 10.73
N VAL A 64 -11.02 -15.07 10.79
CA VAL A 64 -11.71 -16.01 9.91
C VAL A 64 -13.20 -15.65 9.78
N ALA A 65 -13.92 -15.56 10.90
CA ALA A 65 -15.36 -15.30 10.89
C ALA A 65 -15.69 -13.90 10.34
N ARG A 66 -14.90 -12.89 10.70
CA ARG A 66 -15.04 -11.52 10.17
C ARG A 66 -14.86 -11.50 8.65
N ARG A 67 -13.77 -12.09 8.16
CA ARG A 67 -13.45 -12.16 6.72
C ARG A 67 -14.53 -12.91 5.95
N ALA A 68 -15.02 -14.03 6.49
CA ALA A 68 -16.15 -14.78 5.94
C ALA A 68 -17.42 -13.90 5.84
N ALA A 69 -17.75 -13.16 6.89
CA ALA A 69 -18.89 -12.25 6.90
C ALA A 69 -18.73 -11.10 5.89
N THR A 70 -17.51 -10.56 5.73
CA THR A 70 -17.20 -9.54 4.72
C THR A 70 -17.37 -10.10 3.31
N VAL A 71 -16.83 -11.28 3.00
CA VAL A 71 -17.03 -11.94 1.70
C VAL A 71 -18.52 -12.12 1.43
N GLN A 72 -19.28 -12.68 2.37
CA GLN A 72 -20.73 -12.85 2.22
C GLN A 72 -21.48 -11.54 1.96
N LYS A 73 -21.04 -10.43 2.56
CA LYS A 73 -21.63 -9.10 2.36
C LYS A 73 -21.39 -8.57 0.94
N TYR A 74 -20.21 -8.79 0.37
CA TYR A 74 -19.83 -8.23 -0.94
C TYR A 74 -20.03 -9.19 -2.12
N SER A 75 -20.20 -10.49 -1.87
CA SER A 75 -20.48 -11.46 -2.94
C SER A 75 -21.86 -11.24 -3.56
N LYS A 76 -21.93 -11.23 -4.90
CA LYS A 76 -23.20 -11.04 -5.64
C LYS A 76 -24.12 -12.29 -5.64
N ARG A 77 -23.65 -13.41 -5.08
CA ARG A 77 -24.40 -14.67 -4.85
C ARG A 77 -23.88 -15.37 -3.58
N PRO A 78 -24.68 -16.21 -2.89
CA PRO A 78 -24.12 -17.17 -1.95
C PRO A 78 -23.10 -18.02 -2.70
N VAL A 79 -21.89 -18.16 -2.16
CA VAL A 79 -20.77 -18.90 -2.77
C VAL A 79 -21.23 -20.33 -3.09
N VAL A 80 -21.54 -20.62 -4.36
CA VAL A 80 -21.85 -21.96 -4.91
C VAL A 80 -20.66 -22.43 -5.73
N ARG A 81 -19.60 -22.76 -5.01
CA ARG A 81 -18.81 -24.01 -5.04
C ARG A 81 -18.92 -24.83 -6.32
N ASP A 82 -17.98 -24.59 -7.23
CA ASP A 82 -17.56 -25.54 -8.24
C ASP A 82 -16.05 -25.39 -8.47
N THR A 83 -15.36 -26.52 -8.55
CA THR A 83 -13.92 -26.68 -8.45
C THR A 83 -13.39 -27.30 -9.73
N ASP A 84 -12.55 -26.59 -10.48
CA ASP A 84 -11.60 -27.21 -11.40
C ASP A 84 -10.38 -26.30 -11.65
N THR A 85 -9.27 -26.63 -10.97
CA THR A 85 -7.85 -26.36 -11.33
C THR A 85 -7.35 -24.89 -11.19
N VAL A 86 -6.15 -24.53 -10.67
CA VAL A 86 -4.79 -25.12 -10.74
C VAL A 86 -3.92 -24.56 -9.60
N LEU A 87 -3.06 -25.42 -9.03
CA LEU A 87 -1.96 -25.12 -8.08
C LEU A 87 -0.65 -24.74 -8.79
N ASN A 88 0.04 -23.70 -8.30
CA ASN A 88 1.49 -23.75 -8.01
C ASN A 88 1.90 -22.51 -7.19
N THR A 89 1.92 -22.65 -5.86
CA THR A 89 2.27 -21.64 -4.83
C THR A 89 1.88 -20.20 -5.18
N SER A 90 0.61 -19.90 -4.90
CA SER A 90 0.00 -18.58 -4.97
C SER A 90 -0.56 -18.25 -3.58
N HIS A 91 -0.64 -16.96 -3.22
CA HIS A 91 -1.47 -16.46 -2.12
C HIS A 91 -2.96 -16.47 -2.50
N HIS A 92 -3.29 -16.94 -3.71
CA HIS A 92 -4.58 -17.53 -3.98
C HIS A 92 -4.68 -18.83 -3.18
N SER A 93 -5.64 -18.92 -2.27
CA SER A 93 -5.86 -20.13 -1.46
C SER A 93 -5.94 -21.40 -2.34
N ASP A 94 -4.87 -22.22 -2.33
CA ASP A 94 -4.68 -23.48 -3.07
C ASP A 94 -5.68 -24.61 -2.70
N LEU A 95 -6.69 -24.31 -1.90
CA LEU A 95 -7.63 -25.29 -1.37
C LEU A 95 -8.71 -25.60 -2.41
N ALA A 96 -8.98 -26.88 -2.65
CA ALA A 96 -10.22 -27.30 -3.30
C ALA A 96 -11.42 -26.89 -2.39
N VAL A 97 -11.94 -25.68 -2.60
CA VAL A 97 -13.01 -25.10 -1.78
C VAL A 97 -14.33 -25.77 -2.16
N THR A 98 -14.71 -26.78 -1.38
CA THR A 98 -15.94 -27.55 -1.56
C THR A 98 -17.04 -27.08 -0.63
N PRO A 99 -18.25 -27.67 -0.77
CA PRO A 99 -19.33 -27.45 0.17
C PRO A 99 -19.16 -27.67 1.66
N SER A 100 -18.00 -28.12 2.04
CA SER A 100 -17.65 -28.54 3.38
C SER A 100 -16.35 -27.91 3.86
N THR A 101 -15.68 -27.08 3.05
CA THR A 101 -14.44 -26.42 3.48
C THR A 101 -14.78 -25.44 4.59
N SER A 102 -14.24 -25.67 5.78
CA SER A 102 -14.50 -24.82 6.94
C SER A 102 -13.85 -23.46 6.76
N GLU A 103 -14.49 -22.43 7.29
CA GLU A 103 -13.95 -21.06 7.29
C GLU A 103 -12.54 -21.03 7.91
N SER A 104 -12.31 -21.87 8.92
CA SER A 104 -11.01 -22.06 9.58
C SER A 104 -9.91 -22.61 8.67
N VAL A 105 -10.22 -23.06 7.46
CA VAL A 105 -9.25 -23.56 6.47
C VAL A 105 -9.01 -22.53 5.38
N LEU A 106 -10.00 -21.71 5.04
CA LEU A 106 -9.88 -20.61 4.06
C LEU A 106 -9.10 -19.41 4.58
N PHE A 107 -9.24 -19.12 5.88
CA PHE A 107 -8.67 -17.92 6.48
C PHE A 107 -7.57 -18.23 7.51
N SER A 108 -7.18 -19.51 7.66
CA SER A 108 -6.00 -19.89 8.45
C SER A 108 -4.71 -19.67 7.66
N SER A 109 -4.46 -18.45 7.24
CA SER A 109 -3.09 -18.06 6.90
C SER A 109 -2.26 -18.19 8.18
N ASN A 110 -1.31 -19.14 8.21
CA ASN A 110 -0.36 -19.27 9.32
C ASN A 110 0.29 -17.91 9.55
N PHE A 111 0.13 -17.34 10.75
CA PHE A 111 0.65 -16.03 11.11
C PHE A 111 2.17 -15.98 10.94
N THR A 112 2.61 -15.50 9.79
CA THR A 112 4.03 -15.33 9.53
C THR A 112 4.33 -14.00 8.85
N CYS A 113 3.38 -13.09 8.72
CA CYS A 113 3.70 -11.78 8.16
C CYS A 113 3.97 -10.77 9.27
N VAL A 114 5.24 -10.62 9.63
CA VAL A 114 5.72 -9.31 10.08
C VAL A 114 6.33 -8.65 8.87
N LEU A 115 5.62 -7.64 8.38
CA LEU A 115 6.17 -6.70 7.43
C LEU A 115 7.44 -6.09 8.00
N ASN A 116 8.42 -5.86 7.12
CA ASN A 116 9.60 -5.12 7.50
C ASN A 116 9.22 -3.77 8.09
N PRO A 117 9.89 -3.33 9.15
CA PRO A 117 9.47 -2.17 9.94
C PRO A 117 9.57 -0.86 9.17
N GLU A 118 10.36 -0.85 8.11
CA GLU A 118 10.66 0.28 7.24
C GLU A 118 10.71 -0.25 5.81
N GLY A 119 9.63 -0.02 5.09
CA GLY A 119 9.58 -0.01 3.63
C GLY A 119 9.58 1.43 3.11
N GLU A 120 9.45 1.57 1.81
CA GLU A 120 9.58 2.88 1.14
C GLU A 120 8.24 3.60 1.05
N THR A 121 8.21 4.88 1.45
CA THR A 121 7.06 5.76 1.22
C THR A 121 6.88 6.08 -0.28
N GLY A 122 7.98 6.30 -0.98
CA GLY A 122 7.98 6.63 -2.40
C GLY A 122 7.55 8.08 -2.66
N PRO A 123 7.68 8.56 -3.90
CA PRO A 123 7.61 10.00 -4.20
C PRO A 123 6.20 10.61 -4.14
N TYR A 124 5.18 9.77 -3.90
CA TYR A 124 3.76 10.12 -4.10
C TYR A 124 2.91 10.11 -2.82
N TYR A 125 3.56 10.04 -1.65
CA TYR A 125 2.88 10.22 -0.38
C TYR A 125 2.43 11.68 -0.23
N VAL A 126 1.14 11.86 0.06
CA VAL A 126 0.51 13.16 0.30
C VAL A 126 0.03 13.15 1.74
N LYS A 127 0.54 14.06 2.57
CA LYS A 127 0.19 14.11 4.00
C LYS A 127 -1.12 14.87 4.21
N GLY A 128 -1.95 14.41 5.15
CA GLY A 128 -3.19 15.09 5.54
C GLY A 128 -4.45 14.52 4.89
N GLU A 129 -4.43 13.23 4.56
CA GLU A 129 -5.51 12.52 3.90
C GLU A 129 -6.83 12.49 4.70
N HIS A 130 -7.91 12.23 3.97
CA HIS A 130 -9.25 12.17 4.52
C HIS A 130 -9.53 10.86 5.26
N ILE A 131 -10.25 10.97 6.38
CA ILE A 131 -10.76 9.80 7.11
C ILE A 131 -11.96 9.23 6.37
N ARG A 132 -11.79 8.10 5.68
CA ARG A 132 -12.86 7.46 4.89
C ARG A 132 -12.57 6.00 4.59
N SER A 133 -13.61 5.18 4.48
CA SER A 133 -13.47 3.76 4.13
C SER A 133 -13.59 3.47 2.63
N ASN A 134 -14.29 4.29 1.84
CA ASN A 134 -14.38 4.12 0.39
C ASN A 134 -13.47 5.13 -0.32
N LEU A 135 -12.49 4.59 -1.04
CA LEU A 135 -11.42 5.33 -1.71
C LEU A 135 -11.64 5.40 -3.24
N ARG A 136 -12.61 4.66 -3.78
CA ARG A 136 -12.76 4.44 -5.23
C ARG A 136 -13.07 5.72 -6.01
N GLU A 137 -13.89 6.59 -5.42
CA GLU A 137 -14.49 7.73 -6.11
C GLU A 137 -15.09 7.30 -7.47
N SER A 138 -14.65 7.92 -8.57
CA SER A 138 -15.07 7.60 -9.94
C SER A 138 -14.05 6.75 -10.71
N GLN A 139 -13.02 6.22 -10.06
CA GLN A 139 -11.96 5.47 -10.75
C GLN A 139 -12.50 4.15 -11.32
N PRO A 140 -12.27 3.86 -12.61
CA PRO A 140 -12.59 2.57 -13.19
C PRO A 140 -11.52 1.53 -12.83
N GLY A 141 -11.94 0.27 -12.65
CA GLY A 141 -11.04 -0.84 -12.37
C GLY A 141 -11.75 -2.03 -11.73
N VAL A 142 -10.96 -3.02 -11.31
CA VAL A 142 -11.41 -4.17 -10.52
C VAL A 142 -11.64 -3.70 -9.08
N PRO A 143 -12.87 -3.79 -8.53
CA PRO A 143 -13.14 -3.40 -7.16
C PRO A 143 -12.42 -4.31 -6.17
N VAL A 144 -11.80 -3.73 -5.14
CA VAL A 144 -11.16 -4.48 -4.06
C VAL A 144 -11.74 -4.02 -2.73
N VAL A 145 -11.95 -4.97 -1.82
CA VAL A 145 -12.13 -4.71 -0.39
C VAL A 145 -10.89 -5.25 0.32
N ILE A 146 -10.11 -4.37 0.97
CA ILE A 146 -8.91 -4.76 1.71
C ILE A 146 -9.20 -4.81 3.22
N ASP A 147 -8.70 -5.83 3.91
CA ASP A 147 -8.76 -6.05 5.38
C ASP A 147 -7.34 -6.11 5.94
N GLY A 148 -6.93 -5.05 6.64
CA GLY A 148 -5.65 -5.01 7.35
C GLY A 148 -5.87 -5.26 8.83
N GLN A 149 -5.22 -6.29 9.39
CA GLN A 149 -5.23 -6.55 10.83
C GLN A 149 -3.87 -6.24 11.45
N PHE A 150 -3.83 -5.33 12.41
CA PHE A 150 -2.62 -4.86 13.07
C PHE A 150 -2.44 -5.55 14.41
N VAL A 151 -1.27 -6.13 14.62
CA VAL A 151 -0.91 -6.87 15.83
C VAL A 151 0.39 -6.31 16.39
N ASP A 152 0.44 -6.12 17.70
CA ASP A 152 1.65 -5.70 18.39
C ASP A 152 2.64 -6.87 18.46
N VAL A 153 3.84 -6.70 17.89
CA VAL A 153 4.85 -7.77 17.90
C VAL A 153 5.41 -8.05 19.28
N GLU A 154 5.28 -7.14 20.24
CA GLU A 154 5.79 -7.29 21.61
C GLU A 154 4.75 -7.98 22.51
N THR A 155 3.47 -7.65 22.35
CA THR A 155 2.39 -8.16 23.22
C THR A 155 1.55 -9.27 22.59
N CYS A 156 1.64 -9.42 21.26
CA CYS A 156 0.85 -10.35 20.45
C CYS A 156 -0.65 -10.05 20.44
N GLU A 157 -1.05 -8.85 20.86
CA GLU A 157 -2.44 -8.42 20.93
C GLU A 157 -2.78 -7.50 19.74
N PRO A 158 -4.05 -7.46 19.31
CA PRO A 158 -4.45 -6.49 18.31
C PRO A 158 -4.22 -5.04 18.76
N ILE A 159 -3.82 -4.20 17.82
CA ILE A 159 -3.57 -2.78 18.09
C ILE A 159 -4.84 -1.98 17.75
N ALA A 160 -5.64 -1.70 18.77
CA ALA A 160 -6.74 -0.76 18.63
C ALA A 160 -6.25 0.69 18.50
N ASP A 161 -7.06 1.54 17.86
CA ASP A 161 -6.82 2.98 17.68
C ASP A 161 -5.54 3.35 16.88
N LEU A 162 -4.93 2.38 16.19
CA LEU A 162 -3.93 2.63 15.14
C LEU A 162 -4.62 3.17 13.88
N TRP A 163 -4.00 4.13 13.22
CA TRP A 163 -4.51 4.74 11.99
C TRP A 163 -3.73 4.23 10.79
N TRP A 164 -4.42 3.52 9.90
CA TRP A 164 -3.86 3.00 8.66
C TRP A 164 -4.12 4.00 7.54
N ASP A 165 -3.05 4.63 7.06
CA ASP A 165 -3.04 5.49 5.88
C ASP A 165 -2.63 4.65 4.67
N VAL A 166 -3.41 4.67 3.60
CA VAL A 166 -3.17 3.91 2.37
C VAL A 166 -3.33 4.77 1.14
N TRP A 167 -2.47 4.53 0.15
CA TRP A 167 -2.61 5.12 -1.18
C TRP A 167 -2.08 4.19 -2.27
N ASN A 168 -2.66 4.30 -3.46
CA ASN A 168 -2.18 3.61 -4.65
C ASN A 168 -2.51 4.37 -5.93
N CYS A 169 -1.83 4.03 -7.03
CA CYS A 169 -2.18 4.56 -8.34
C CYS A 169 -3.52 3.99 -8.85
N ASN A 170 -4.15 4.70 -9.77
CA ASN A 170 -5.30 4.16 -10.50
C ASN A 170 -4.89 3.05 -11.47
N SER A 171 -5.88 2.50 -12.18
CA SER A 171 -5.72 1.38 -13.11
C SER A 171 -4.75 1.63 -14.27
N THR A 172 -4.33 2.88 -14.52
CA THR A 172 -3.35 3.24 -15.54
C THR A 172 -2.09 3.90 -14.97
N GLY A 173 -1.81 3.70 -13.68
CA GLY A 173 -0.55 4.15 -13.07
C GLY A 173 -0.49 5.62 -12.65
N VAL A 174 -1.63 6.30 -12.48
CA VAL A 174 -1.67 7.71 -12.04
C VAL A 174 -2.12 7.84 -10.59
N TYR A 175 -1.32 8.54 -9.78
CA TYR A 175 -1.63 8.94 -8.41
C TYR A 175 -2.38 10.27 -8.37
N SER A 176 -3.38 10.38 -7.50
CA SER A 176 -4.12 11.62 -7.22
C SER A 176 -3.33 12.58 -6.32
N GLY A 177 -3.79 13.83 -6.18
CA GLY A 177 -3.30 14.77 -5.17
C GLY A 177 -1.95 15.41 -5.46
N LEU A 178 -1.35 15.14 -6.62
CA LEU A 178 -0.04 15.69 -7.00
C LEU A 178 0.15 15.76 -8.52
N VAL A 179 1.03 16.64 -8.96
CA VAL A 179 1.51 16.71 -10.35
C VAL A 179 3.03 16.59 -10.31
N ALA A 180 3.56 15.54 -10.94
CA ALA A 180 4.99 15.25 -10.95
C ALA A 180 5.38 14.52 -12.24
N THR A 181 6.62 14.73 -12.69
CA THR A 181 7.19 13.95 -13.80
C THR A 181 7.11 12.46 -13.49
N GLY A 182 6.62 11.67 -14.45
CA GLY A 182 6.38 10.23 -14.27
C GLY A 182 5.00 9.87 -13.72
N ASN A 183 4.23 10.84 -13.21
CA ASN A 183 2.86 10.63 -12.73
C ASN A 183 1.81 11.10 -13.77
N GLY A 184 1.56 10.27 -14.79
CA GLY A 184 0.54 10.56 -15.80
C GLY A 184 0.80 11.83 -16.63
N ASN A 185 -0.25 12.64 -16.86
CA ASN A 185 -0.16 13.89 -17.61
C ASN A 185 0.25 15.05 -16.70
N THR A 186 1.51 15.50 -16.81
CA THR A 186 2.05 16.60 -16.01
C THR A 186 1.41 17.96 -16.28
N ASN A 187 0.60 18.11 -17.33
CA ASN A 187 -0.13 19.35 -17.61
C ASN A 187 -1.55 19.35 -17.01
N ASP A 188 -1.97 18.27 -16.37
CA ASP A 188 -3.27 18.17 -15.71
C ASP A 188 -3.21 18.67 -14.27
N GLU A 189 -3.26 19.99 -14.10
CA GLU A 189 -3.29 20.62 -12.77
C GLU A 189 -4.54 20.27 -11.95
N SER A 190 -5.60 19.77 -12.60
CA SER A 190 -6.81 19.35 -11.88
C SER A 190 -6.54 18.16 -10.94
N ASN A 191 -5.47 17.38 -11.22
CA ASN A 191 -5.07 16.25 -10.39
C ASN A 191 -4.58 16.66 -8.98
N LEU A 192 -4.14 17.90 -8.78
CA LEU A 192 -3.82 18.42 -7.44
C LEU A 192 -5.03 18.40 -6.51
N ASN A 193 -6.23 18.56 -7.06
CA ASN A 193 -7.49 18.54 -6.29
C ASN A 193 -8.16 17.16 -6.26
N ALA A 194 -7.59 16.18 -6.96
CA ALA A 194 -8.12 14.82 -6.95
C ALA A 194 -7.68 14.12 -5.66
N THR A 195 -8.57 13.30 -5.10
CA THR A 195 -8.28 12.56 -3.87
C THR A 195 -8.37 11.05 -4.04
N PHE A 196 -8.79 10.54 -5.20
CA PHE A 196 -9.10 9.12 -5.39
C PHE A 196 -7.99 8.18 -4.91
N LEU A 197 -8.37 7.00 -4.42
CA LEU A 197 -7.48 5.89 -4.03
C LEU A 197 -6.50 6.25 -2.90
N ARG A 198 -6.89 7.18 -2.03
CA ARG A 198 -6.16 7.60 -0.82
C ARG A 198 -7.07 7.68 0.39
N GLY A 199 -6.60 7.32 1.57
CA GLY A 199 -7.38 7.57 2.78
C GLY A 199 -6.78 6.95 4.02
N VAL A 200 -7.26 7.45 5.15
CA VAL A 200 -6.84 6.98 6.47
C VAL A 200 -8.04 6.46 7.26
N GLN A 201 -7.87 5.36 7.99
CA GLN A 201 -8.92 4.82 8.86
C GLN A 201 -8.33 4.31 10.16
N LYS A 202 -9.11 4.44 11.23
CA LYS A 202 -8.76 3.94 12.54
C LYS A 202 -9.15 2.48 12.70
N SER A 203 -8.25 1.68 13.25
CA SER A 203 -8.48 0.29 13.62
C SER A 203 -9.48 0.17 14.76
N ASP A 204 -10.28 -0.89 14.70
CA ASP A 204 -11.23 -1.26 15.75
C ASP A 204 -10.54 -2.00 16.93
N SER A 205 -11.34 -2.53 17.87
CA SER A 205 -10.83 -3.25 19.03
C SER A 205 -10.11 -4.57 18.68
N GLU A 206 -10.31 -5.11 17.48
CA GLU A 206 -9.63 -6.30 16.97
C GLU A 206 -8.42 -5.93 16.08
N GLY A 207 -8.02 -4.65 16.09
CA GLY A 207 -6.91 -4.13 15.31
C GLY A 207 -7.20 -4.08 13.81
N VAL A 208 -8.47 -4.05 13.41
CA VAL A 208 -8.85 -4.21 12.00
C VAL A 208 -9.23 -2.88 11.38
N VAL A 209 -8.78 -2.69 10.14
CA VAL A 209 -9.25 -1.63 9.25
C VAL A 209 -9.66 -2.25 7.92
N GLN A 210 -10.78 -1.77 7.36
CA GLN A 210 -11.24 -2.15 6.03
C GLN A 210 -11.40 -0.94 5.12
N PHE A 211 -10.93 -1.07 3.88
CA PHE A 211 -11.16 -0.09 2.81
C PHE A 211 -11.80 -0.72 1.57
N GLU A 212 -12.63 0.05 0.89
CA GLU A 212 -13.09 -0.20 -0.46
C GLU A 212 -12.23 0.62 -1.44
N THR A 213 -11.41 -0.06 -2.24
CA THR A 213 -10.50 0.55 -3.22
C THR A 213 -10.66 -0.09 -4.61
N MET A 214 -9.77 0.25 -5.54
CA MET A 214 -9.59 -0.44 -6.82
C MET A 214 -8.24 -1.15 -6.84
N PHE A 215 -8.15 -2.28 -7.54
CA PHE A 215 -6.88 -2.95 -7.80
C PHE A 215 -5.95 -1.94 -8.52
N PRO A 216 -4.72 -1.69 -8.02
CA PRO A 216 -3.84 -0.70 -8.62
C PRO A 216 -3.39 -1.12 -10.02
N GLY A 217 -3.15 -0.15 -10.90
CA GLY A 217 -2.40 -0.40 -12.13
C GLY A 217 -0.89 -0.48 -11.84
N HIS A 218 -0.09 -0.25 -12.87
CA HIS A 218 1.36 -0.14 -12.75
C HIS A 218 1.88 1.16 -13.38
N TYR A 219 3.06 1.58 -12.95
CA TYR A 219 3.81 2.68 -13.53
C TYR A 219 5.27 2.28 -13.70
N SER A 220 6.03 3.09 -14.46
CA SER A 220 7.36 2.70 -14.92
C SER A 220 8.30 2.32 -13.77
N GLY A 221 8.88 1.12 -13.87
CA GLY A 221 9.95 0.65 -12.99
C GLY A 221 9.49 0.10 -11.64
N ARG A 222 8.18 -0.05 -11.42
CA ARG A 222 7.62 -0.61 -10.18
C ARG A 222 6.54 -1.66 -10.47
N THR A 223 6.50 -2.73 -9.68
CA THR A 223 5.42 -3.72 -9.71
C THR A 223 4.13 -3.12 -9.11
N THR A 224 2.98 -3.78 -9.30
CA THR A 224 1.69 -3.35 -8.74
C THR A 224 1.67 -3.44 -7.21
N HIS A 225 1.35 -2.33 -6.53
CA HIS A 225 1.39 -2.26 -5.06
C HIS A 225 0.39 -1.26 -4.48
N ILE A 226 0.14 -1.38 -3.18
CA ILE A 226 -0.55 -0.41 -2.32
C ILE A 226 0.45 0.06 -1.27
N HIS A 227 0.63 1.36 -1.12
CA HIS A 227 1.45 1.89 -0.04
C HIS A 227 0.67 1.97 1.26
N MET A 228 1.40 1.94 2.37
CA MET A 228 0.83 2.18 3.67
C MET A 228 1.74 2.89 4.67
N VAL A 229 1.11 3.62 5.59
CA VAL A 229 1.71 4.11 6.83
C VAL A 229 0.79 3.77 8.01
N ALA A 230 1.37 3.27 9.09
CA ALA A 230 0.66 3.05 10.35
C ALA A 230 1.02 4.13 11.37
N HIS A 231 0.04 4.96 11.73
CA HIS A 231 0.21 6.02 12.71
C HIS A 231 -0.37 5.65 14.07
N LEU A 232 0.29 6.10 15.14
CA LEU A 232 -0.20 6.03 16.51
C LEU A 232 -0.36 7.43 17.08
N ASN A 233 -1.31 7.61 18.00
CA ASN A 233 -1.49 8.85 18.77
C ASN A 233 -1.71 10.11 17.92
N VAL A 234 -2.36 9.98 16.76
CA VAL A 234 -2.73 11.12 15.92
C VAL A 234 -3.85 11.94 16.55
N THR A 235 -3.97 13.20 16.16
CA THR A 235 -5.10 14.06 16.47
C THR A 235 -6.01 14.17 15.26
N VAL A 236 -7.31 13.88 15.46
CA VAL A 236 -8.34 14.10 14.43
C VAL A 236 -8.72 15.57 14.40
N LEU A 237 -8.71 16.16 13.21
CA LEU A 237 -9.07 17.56 12.98
C LEU A 237 -10.57 17.72 12.63
N PRO A 238 -11.16 18.91 12.82
CA PRO A 238 -12.57 19.17 12.49
C PRO A 238 -12.96 18.96 11.03
N ASN A 239 -11.98 19.01 10.11
CA ASN A 239 -12.16 18.75 8.67
C ASN A 239 -12.04 17.26 8.30
N ASN A 240 -12.08 16.36 9.29
CA ASN A 240 -12.03 14.91 9.08
C ASN A 240 -10.72 14.42 8.43
N THR A 241 -9.59 14.99 8.86
CA THR A 241 -8.22 14.53 8.55
C THR A 241 -7.46 14.29 9.86
N VAL A 242 -6.23 13.77 9.77
CA VAL A 242 -5.38 13.49 10.94
C VAL A 242 -4.04 14.25 10.89
N VAL A 243 -3.51 14.61 12.06
CA VAL A 243 -2.18 15.24 12.21
C VAL A 243 -1.44 14.74 13.45
N GLY A 244 -0.12 14.93 13.48
CA GLY A 244 0.73 14.56 14.62
C GLY A 244 0.88 13.05 14.78
N GLY A 245 1.12 12.60 16.02
CA GLY A 245 1.37 11.20 16.33
C GLY A 245 2.79 10.73 15.99
N THR A 246 3.01 9.43 16.09
CA THR A 246 4.23 8.74 15.66
C THR A 246 3.90 7.79 14.52
N VAL A 247 4.88 7.51 13.66
CA VAL A 247 4.75 6.48 12.62
C VAL A 247 5.38 5.20 13.13
N ALA A 248 4.58 4.17 13.32
CA ALA A 248 5.02 2.88 13.84
C ALA A 248 5.39 1.88 12.73
N HIS A 249 4.99 2.16 11.49
CA HIS A 249 5.28 1.31 10.35
C HIS A 249 5.13 2.07 9.02
N ILE A 250 6.00 1.76 8.06
CA ILE A 250 5.92 2.19 6.66
C ILE A 250 6.15 0.94 5.82
N GLY A 251 5.37 0.73 4.77
CA GLY A 251 5.57 -0.42 3.89
C GLY A 251 4.71 -0.38 2.64
N GLN A 252 4.87 -1.42 1.82
CA GLN A 252 4.06 -1.64 0.64
C GLN A 252 3.45 -3.03 0.67
N LEU A 253 2.26 -3.14 0.10
CA LEU A 253 1.53 -4.39 -0.06
C LEU A 253 1.48 -4.75 -1.53
N PHE A 254 1.81 -5.99 -1.84
CA PHE A 254 1.96 -6.49 -3.20
C PHE A 254 0.89 -7.53 -3.52
N TRP A 255 0.87 -7.95 -4.78
CA TRP A 255 -0.05 -8.94 -5.30
C TRP A 255 0.71 -10.06 -5.98
N ASP A 256 0.09 -11.24 -6.05
CA ASP A 256 0.64 -12.33 -6.84
C ASP A 256 0.83 -11.93 -8.30
N GLN A 257 1.96 -12.35 -8.86
CA GLN A 257 2.31 -11.99 -10.24
C GLN A 257 1.29 -12.49 -11.27
N ASP A 258 0.69 -13.66 -11.04
CA ASP A 258 -0.33 -14.23 -11.93
C ASP A 258 -1.63 -13.42 -11.88
N LEU A 259 -2.06 -12.96 -10.70
CA LEU A 259 -3.21 -12.07 -10.56
C LEU A 259 -2.96 -10.72 -11.23
N ILE A 260 -1.74 -10.16 -11.09
CA ILE A 260 -1.35 -8.93 -11.78
C ILE A 260 -1.56 -9.10 -13.29
N TYR A 261 -1.05 -10.19 -13.88
CA TYR A 261 -1.24 -10.43 -15.32
C TYR A 261 -2.70 -10.61 -15.73
N GLU A 262 -3.51 -11.28 -14.90
CA GLU A 262 -4.94 -11.43 -15.17
C GLU A 262 -5.65 -10.07 -15.20
N VAL A 263 -5.43 -9.23 -14.18
CA VAL A 263 -6.03 -7.90 -14.08
C VAL A 263 -5.56 -6.98 -15.22
N GLU A 264 -4.26 -6.99 -15.53
CA GLU A 264 -3.68 -6.20 -16.62
C GLU A 264 -4.25 -6.56 -18.01
N GLY A 265 -4.77 -7.78 -18.17
CA GLY A 265 -5.50 -8.19 -19.38
C GLY A 265 -6.88 -7.54 -19.55
N THR A 266 -7.44 -6.93 -18.50
CA THR A 266 -8.80 -6.38 -18.48
C THR A 266 -8.85 -4.87 -18.75
N TYR A 267 -10.02 -4.36 -19.18
CA TYR A 267 -10.24 -2.92 -19.26
C TYR A 267 -10.44 -2.33 -17.85
N PRO A 268 -9.86 -1.17 -17.51
CA PRO A 268 -9.05 -0.29 -18.37
C PRO A 268 -7.53 -0.54 -18.29
N TYR A 269 -7.07 -1.50 -17.49
CA TYR A 269 -5.64 -1.78 -17.29
C TYR A 269 -4.90 -2.03 -18.60
N ASN A 270 -5.51 -2.77 -19.52
CA ASN A 270 -4.99 -3.06 -20.86
C ASN A 270 -4.85 -1.83 -21.80
N THR A 271 -5.21 -0.63 -21.34
CA THR A 271 -4.97 0.63 -22.05
C THR A 271 -3.65 1.29 -21.64
N ASN A 272 -3.02 0.81 -20.56
CA ASN A 272 -1.71 1.25 -20.12
C ASN A 272 -0.63 0.63 -21.02
N ASN A 273 0.17 1.47 -21.67
CA ASN A 273 1.24 1.03 -22.58
C ASN A 273 2.62 1.04 -21.92
N ILE A 274 2.70 1.28 -20.61
CA ILE A 274 3.92 1.14 -19.84
C ILE A 274 4.28 -0.36 -19.78
N THR A 275 5.57 -0.69 -19.82
CA THR A 275 6.01 -2.06 -19.63
C THR A 275 5.87 -2.44 -18.16
N ILE A 276 5.20 -3.56 -17.89
CA ILE A 276 5.07 -4.13 -16.54
C ILE A 276 6.46 -4.49 -16.00
N THR A 277 6.77 -4.02 -14.80
CA THR A 277 7.87 -4.52 -13.98
C THR A 277 7.33 -5.64 -13.10
N THR A 278 7.93 -6.82 -13.17
CA THR A 278 7.47 -7.97 -12.36
C THR A 278 7.89 -7.85 -10.90
N ASN A 279 7.24 -8.58 -9.99
CA ASN A 279 7.68 -8.65 -8.58
C ASN A 279 9.15 -9.08 -8.46
N ALA A 280 9.62 -9.98 -9.31
CA ALA A 280 11.00 -10.47 -9.30
C ALA A 280 12.03 -9.43 -9.79
N GLU A 281 11.57 -8.39 -10.50
CA GLU A 281 12.40 -7.30 -11.03
C GLU A 281 12.27 -6.01 -10.19
N ASP A 282 11.27 -5.91 -9.32
CA ASP A 282 11.01 -4.73 -8.50
C ASP A 282 11.96 -4.66 -7.30
N ARG A 283 12.75 -3.58 -7.23
CA ARG A 283 13.73 -3.39 -6.16
C ARG A 283 13.12 -3.28 -4.77
N VAL A 284 11.90 -2.76 -4.65
CA VAL A 284 11.22 -2.55 -3.36
C VAL A 284 10.67 -3.88 -2.88
N PHE A 285 10.06 -4.67 -3.78
CA PHE A 285 9.66 -6.04 -3.48
C PHE A 285 10.84 -6.86 -2.97
N SER A 286 11.99 -6.83 -3.68
CA SER A 286 13.22 -7.48 -3.20
C SER A 286 13.66 -6.94 -1.85
N THR A 287 13.68 -5.61 -1.66
CA THR A 287 14.08 -4.99 -0.39
C THR A 287 13.15 -5.42 0.75
N GLU A 288 11.85 -5.52 0.51
CA GLU A 288 10.86 -5.87 1.52
C GLU A 288 10.80 -7.38 1.82
N THR A 289 11.41 -8.24 1.00
CA THR A 289 11.33 -9.71 1.14
C THR A 289 12.69 -10.39 1.38
N GLU A 290 13.77 -9.94 0.74
CA GLU A 290 15.09 -10.60 0.77
C GLU A 290 15.68 -10.70 2.17
N ASP A 291 16.17 -11.90 2.52
CA ASP A 291 16.74 -12.24 3.82
C ASP A 291 15.80 -12.00 5.02
N THR A 292 14.49 -11.97 4.78
CA THR A 292 13.48 -11.72 5.81
C THR A 292 12.47 -12.87 5.93
N THR A 293 11.60 -12.78 6.94
CA THR A 293 10.36 -13.57 7.01
C THR A 293 9.13 -12.73 6.67
N SER A 294 9.34 -11.54 6.08
CA SER A 294 8.27 -10.65 5.66
C SER A 294 7.60 -11.22 4.42
N ASP A 295 6.28 -11.17 4.41
CA ASP A 295 5.47 -11.59 3.27
C ASP A 295 4.45 -10.50 2.95
N PRO A 296 4.85 -9.47 2.19
CA PRO A 296 4.01 -8.31 1.92
C PRO A 296 2.97 -8.58 0.84
N VAL A 297 2.79 -9.82 0.39
CA VAL A 297 1.80 -10.17 -0.62
C VAL A 297 0.44 -10.38 0.04
N LEU A 298 -0.58 -9.72 -0.51
CA LEU A 298 -1.96 -9.86 -0.04
C LEU A 298 -2.49 -11.26 -0.34
N GLU A 299 -3.12 -11.87 0.66
CA GLU A 299 -4.00 -13.02 0.48
C GLU A 299 -5.32 -12.52 -0.13
N TYR A 300 -5.96 -13.30 -1.01
CA TYR A 300 -7.20 -12.86 -1.66
C TYR A 300 -8.15 -13.98 -2.08
N VAL A 301 -9.42 -13.60 -2.26
CA VAL A 301 -10.47 -14.39 -2.89
C VAL A 301 -11.28 -13.53 -3.86
N TYR A 302 -11.86 -14.17 -4.87
CA TYR A 302 -12.80 -13.54 -5.78
C TYR A 302 -14.16 -13.38 -5.08
N LEU A 303 -14.81 -12.23 -5.28
CA LEU A 303 -16.16 -11.97 -4.76
C LEU A 303 -17.27 -12.52 -5.66
N GLY A 304 -16.91 -13.14 -6.78
CA GLY A 304 -17.78 -13.83 -7.72
C GLY A 304 -16.97 -14.69 -8.68
N ASP A 305 -17.55 -14.97 -9.84
CA ASP A 305 -16.98 -15.94 -10.79
C ASP A 305 -15.82 -15.36 -11.63
N ASP A 306 -15.60 -14.05 -11.57
CA ASP A 306 -14.57 -13.33 -12.34
C ASP A 306 -14.20 -11.98 -11.68
N LEU A 307 -13.15 -11.33 -12.20
CA LEU A 307 -12.64 -10.05 -11.71
C LEU A 307 -13.65 -8.90 -11.74
N SER A 308 -14.69 -8.94 -12.58
CA SER A 308 -15.72 -7.88 -12.62
C SER A 308 -16.60 -7.85 -11.36
N HIS A 309 -16.58 -8.93 -10.59
CA HIS A 309 -17.21 -9.01 -9.27
C HIS A 309 -16.34 -8.43 -8.15
N GLY A 310 -15.05 -8.25 -8.41
CA GLY A 310 -14.07 -7.73 -7.46
C GLY A 310 -13.42 -8.79 -6.59
N LEU A 311 -12.53 -8.32 -5.73
CA LEU A 311 -11.70 -9.14 -4.84
C LEU A 311 -11.92 -8.74 -3.38
N PHE A 312 -11.83 -9.71 -2.48
CA PHE A 312 -11.59 -9.47 -1.07
C PHE A 312 -10.17 -9.90 -0.76
N ALA A 313 -9.36 -8.98 -0.27
CA ALA A 313 -7.96 -9.20 0.04
C ALA A 313 -7.66 -8.87 1.50
N TRP A 314 -6.70 -9.55 2.11
CA TRP A 314 -6.35 -9.33 3.50
C TRP A 314 -4.87 -9.54 3.77
N VAL A 315 -4.40 -8.88 4.84
CA VAL A 315 -3.06 -9.04 5.40
C VAL A 315 -3.13 -8.86 6.92
N THR A 316 -2.25 -9.57 7.62
CA THR A 316 -1.99 -9.32 9.04
C THR A 316 -0.61 -8.69 9.14
N ILE A 317 -0.51 -7.55 9.81
CA ILE A 317 0.67 -6.71 9.89
C ILE A 317 1.11 -6.65 11.35
N GLY A 318 2.28 -7.20 11.65
CA GLY A 318 2.89 -7.00 12.96
C GLY A 318 3.63 -5.66 13.05
N VAL A 319 3.31 -4.87 14.06
CA VAL A 319 3.86 -3.53 14.29
C VAL A 319 4.58 -3.47 15.63
N ASN A 320 5.76 -2.85 15.66
CA ASN A 320 6.41 -2.45 16.92
C ASN A 320 5.95 -1.03 17.28
N ARG A 321 5.09 -0.93 18.29
CA ARG A 321 4.50 0.35 18.73
C ARG A 321 5.52 1.32 19.33
N SER A 322 6.66 0.81 19.76
CA SER A 322 7.74 1.60 20.35
C SER A 322 8.68 2.19 19.29
N ALA A 323 8.60 1.73 18.04
CA ALA A 323 9.39 2.27 16.94
C ALA A 323 8.77 3.57 16.40
N THR A 324 9.62 4.50 15.95
CA THR A 324 9.18 5.74 15.30
C THR A 324 9.99 5.98 14.03
N TYR A 325 9.27 6.06 12.91
CA TYR A 325 9.82 6.34 11.58
C TYR A 325 9.46 7.75 11.12
N SER A 326 10.23 8.28 10.18
CA SER A 326 9.96 9.58 9.55
C SER A 326 9.63 9.34 8.07
N PRO A 327 8.36 9.39 7.64
CA PRO A 327 8.00 9.16 6.25
C PRO A 327 8.42 10.34 5.38
N ASN A 328 9.01 10.07 4.22
CA ASN A 328 9.22 11.07 3.19
C ASN A 328 7.89 11.47 2.54
N TYR A 329 7.66 12.78 2.43
CA TYR A 329 6.58 13.34 1.63
C TYR A 329 7.05 14.63 1.00
N ASN A 330 6.70 14.82 -0.27
CA ASN A 330 6.95 16.06 -0.99
C ASN A 330 5.68 16.86 -1.21
N PHE A 331 4.53 16.35 -0.74
CA PHE A 331 3.22 16.96 -0.92
C PHE A 331 2.40 16.91 0.38
N ILE A 332 1.62 17.97 0.60
CA ILE A 332 0.61 18.04 1.66
C ILE A 332 -0.75 18.37 1.05
N TYR A 333 -1.81 17.76 1.56
CA TYR A 333 -3.17 18.10 1.16
C TYR A 333 -3.71 19.25 2.02
N THR A 334 -4.06 20.36 1.38
CA THR A 334 -4.56 21.57 2.04
C THR A 334 -6.00 21.87 1.60
N SER A 335 -6.57 22.98 2.09
CA SER A 335 -7.86 23.48 1.59
C SER A 335 -7.84 23.89 0.11
N SER A 336 -6.66 24.08 -0.48
CA SER A 336 -6.44 24.45 -1.89
C SER A 336 -6.14 23.24 -2.79
N GLY A 337 -6.13 22.02 -2.23
CA GLY A 337 -5.66 20.81 -2.91
C GLY A 337 -4.26 20.40 -2.46
N GLY A 338 -3.61 19.52 -3.23
CA GLY A 338 -2.23 19.10 -3.01
C GLY A 338 -1.25 20.23 -3.30
N GLU A 339 -0.33 20.48 -2.37
CA GLU A 339 0.72 21.49 -2.47
C GLU A 339 2.08 20.82 -2.28
N ALA A 340 3.03 21.11 -3.17
CA ALA A 340 4.42 20.67 -3.03
C ALA A 340 5.11 21.43 -1.89
N ILE A 341 6.01 20.78 -1.16
CA ILE A 341 6.80 21.39 -0.08
C ILE A 341 8.30 21.37 -0.38
N ASP A 342 9.02 22.40 0.06
CA ASP A 342 10.46 22.58 -0.21
C ASP A 342 11.36 21.72 0.69
N GLU A 343 10.85 21.15 1.78
CA GLU A 343 11.60 20.27 2.69
C GLU A 343 11.37 18.80 2.33
N VAL A 344 12.40 18.20 1.74
CA VAL A 344 12.51 16.75 1.53
C VAL A 344 12.68 16.11 2.91
N GLY A 345 11.66 15.42 3.40
CA GLY A 345 11.86 14.47 4.49
C GLY A 345 12.88 13.42 4.04
N THR A 346 13.76 12.98 4.93
CA THR A 346 14.64 11.83 4.72
C THR A 346 14.17 10.66 5.58
N ASP A 347 14.04 9.47 4.99
CA ASP A 347 13.54 8.27 5.69
C ASP A 347 14.60 7.92 6.73
N THR A 348 14.27 8.20 7.99
CA THR A 348 15.19 8.09 9.12
C THR A 348 14.44 7.50 10.31
N VAL A 349 15.06 6.51 10.94
CA VAL A 349 14.61 5.88 12.18
C VAL A 349 15.15 6.69 13.35
N ASN A 350 14.28 7.07 14.30
CA ASN A 350 14.66 7.77 15.53
C ASN A 350 14.63 6.86 16.75
#